data_AF-A0A961WKE2-F1
#
_entry.id   AF-A0A961WKE2-F1
#
_cell.length_a   1.000
_cell.length_b   1.000
_cell.length_c   1.000
_cell.angle_alpha   90.00
_cell.angle_beta   90.00
_cell.angle_gamma   90.00
#
_symmetry.space_group_name_H-M   'P 1'
#
loop_
_entity.id
_entity.type
_entity.pdbx_description
1 polymer ?
#
loop_
_entity_poly.entity_id
_entity_poly.type
_entity_poly.pdbx_seq_one_letter_code
_entity_poly.pdbx_strand_id
1 'polypeptide(L)'
;MHDGKVVQAVRLGETFGNLRVITIQSAMLVALGLLSAGFVVLLILPFYRRRVERLSAEELKRRLPMTEAEIRADKDRLRAEYAIRIHQLESRVDDASHQAARQRIELNRRDGVINGLQSEIADLRGTLEEHENARRVLEQTITDRLPKVEERLGHARQLLHDRDEEIERLTRTADQTARSLEEARQINTQQRDELMRSSATLASRAARNRDQLADPRFDGEVALRSEIEALRARTREQAEMITRLQGLLVRGGKTAEAKANGEEGSAASDDDGGLKDREIASLRRRLTEAENALRTAQTSAEAGKAGQQLADNEKRALQAKSDSLSVEVARLKASLSIYESAQKDDSAIKESKVAMKARLGALEAEIATHDATIQSLRAEVAAANERLARQAAHYRDELRRLGAGTLPTTAETRDASTSAEERRRPSLAERMGAPVRPALKSVSTSGNESRTASYLKALSGRDAAAAPADNGHTATVDVAEAVPDAPQIAQKSAAAASAESRDAAAASAGEPAPRRRVGLIDRISSASKHTS
;
A
#
# COMPACT_ATOMS: atom_id res chain seq x y z
N MET A 1 130.48 61.99 -21.38
CA MET A 1 129.93 60.63 -21.57
C MET A 1 128.75 60.49 -20.61
N HIS A 2 127.56 60.21 -21.14
CA HIS A 2 126.89 58.92 -20.92
C HIS A 2 126.55 58.66 -19.45
N ASP A 3 125.47 59.27 -18.97
CA ASP A 3 124.49 58.61 -18.10
C ASP A 3 123.18 59.40 -18.12
N GLY A 4 122.04 58.74 -17.88
CA GLY A 4 120.73 59.40 -17.68
C GLY A 4 119.59 59.00 -18.62
N LYS A 5 119.83 58.35 -19.77
CA LYS A 5 118.74 57.88 -20.66
C LYS A 5 117.77 56.88 -19.99
N VAL A 6 118.20 56.23 -18.91
CA VAL A 6 117.39 55.30 -18.11
C VAL A 6 116.28 56.02 -17.30
N VAL A 7 116.44 57.31 -17.01
CA VAL A 7 115.50 58.08 -16.15
C VAL A 7 114.16 58.37 -16.86
N GLN A 8 114.08 58.29 -18.18
CA GLN A 8 112.84 58.55 -18.93
C GLN A 8 111.78 57.43 -18.80
N ALA A 9 112.17 56.19 -18.52
CA ALA A 9 111.21 55.07 -18.42
C ALA A 9 110.43 55.08 -17.09
N VAL A 10 111.06 55.48 -15.98
CA VAL A 10 110.45 55.46 -14.63
C VAL A 10 109.38 56.55 -14.48
N ARG A 11 109.59 57.73 -15.10
CA ARG A 11 108.64 58.86 -15.04
C ARG A 11 107.28 58.60 -15.71
N LEU A 12 107.14 57.55 -16.51
CA LEU A 12 105.84 57.14 -17.06
C LEU A 12 104.99 56.33 -16.06
N GLY A 13 105.59 55.78 -14.99
CA GLY A 13 104.86 55.16 -13.89
C GLY A 13 104.37 56.14 -12.82
N GLU A 14 105.12 57.23 -12.60
CA GLU A 14 104.81 58.25 -11.57
C GLU A 14 103.56 59.09 -11.89
N THR A 15 103.08 59.11 -13.13
CA THR A 15 101.90 59.89 -13.53
C THR A 15 100.59 59.13 -13.35
N PHE A 16 100.48 57.88 -13.82
CA PHE A 16 99.21 57.13 -13.75
C PHE A 16 98.77 56.79 -12.31
N GLY A 17 99.70 56.54 -11.40
CA GLY A 17 99.40 56.33 -9.98
C GLY A 17 98.84 57.58 -9.31
N ASN A 18 99.52 58.72 -9.50
CA ASN A 18 99.10 60.00 -8.92
C ASN A 18 97.83 60.56 -9.59
N LEU A 19 97.62 60.36 -10.90
CA LEU A 19 96.34 60.65 -11.54
C LEU A 19 95.21 59.83 -10.90
N ARG A 20 95.41 58.53 -10.63
CA ARG A 20 94.39 57.70 -9.93
C ARG A 20 94.12 58.18 -8.51
N VAL A 21 95.13 58.55 -7.73
CA VAL A 21 94.92 59.08 -6.37
C VAL A 21 94.24 60.45 -6.40
N ILE A 22 94.61 61.34 -7.31
CA ILE A 22 93.97 62.66 -7.48
C ILE A 22 92.52 62.51 -7.97
N THR A 23 92.22 61.56 -8.87
CA THR A 23 90.83 61.29 -9.28
C THR A 23 90.01 60.63 -8.18
N ILE A 24 90.60 59.78 -7.34
CA ILE A 24 89.90 59.23 -6.16
C ILE A 24 89.66 60.32 -5.10
N GLN A 25 90.64 61.16 -4.80
CA GLN A 25 90.49 62.26 -3.83
C GLN A 25 89.43 63.26 -4.30
N SER A 26 89.44 63.65 -5.58
CA SER A 26 88.41 64.52 -6.14
C SER A 26 87.04 63.83 -6.23
N ALA A 27 86.97 62.54 -6.55
CA ALA A 27 85.72 61.77 -6.48
C ALA A 27 85.15 61.65 -5.06
N MET A 28 86.01 61.47 -4.04
CA MET A 28 85.59 61.45 -2.63
C MET A 28 85.12 62.82 -2.16
N LEU A 29 85.77 63.91 -2.59
CA LEU A 29 85.31 65.27 -2.29
C LEU A 29 84.00 65.60 -3.01
N VAL A 30 83.80 65.15 -4.25
CA VAL A 30 82.51 65.26 -4.97
C VAL A 30 81.43 64.43 -4.29
N ALA A 31 81.72 63.20 -3.84
CA ALA A 31 80.79 62.37 -3.10
C ALA A 31 80.41 62.99 -1.75
N LEU A 32 81.38 63.53 -1.01
CA LEU A 32 81.15 64.26 0.24
C LEU A 32 80.33 65.54 0.02
N GLY A 33 80.62 66.28 -1.06
CA GLY A 33 79.85 67.44 -1.50
C GLY A 33 78.40 67.09 -1.85
N LEU A 34 78.18 65.99 -2.58
CA LEU A 34 76.85 65.47 -2.92
C LEU A 34 76.09 65.00 -1.66
N LEU A 35 76.78 64.29 -0.75
CA LEU A 35 76.16 63.78 0.48
C LEU A 35 75.78 64.93 1.43
N SER A 36 76.64 65.94 1.58
CA SER A 36 76.36 67.13 2.39
C SER A 36 75.28 68.01 1.76
N ALA A 37 75.28 68.21 0.44
CA ALA A 37 74.19 68.88 -0.26
C ALA A 37 72.85 68.12 -0.10
N GLY A 38 72.86 66.79 -0.24
CA GLY A 38 71.69 65.94 -0.01
C GLY A 38 71.18 66.00 1.44
N PHE A 39 72.09 66.07 2.41
CA PHE A 39 71.76 66.25 3.83
C PHE A 39 71.12 67.63 4.09
N VAL A 40 71.65 68.69 3.48
CA VAL A 40 71.07 70.04 3.54
C VAL A 40 69.68 70.06 2.90
N VAL A 41 69.48 69.40 1.75
CA VAL A 41 68.16 69.26 1.12
C VAL A 41 67.18 68.50 2.03
N LEU A 42 67.60 67.39 2.66
CA LEU A 42 66.79 66.65 3.63
C LEU A 42 66.39 67.50 4.84
N LEU A 43 67.28 68.39 5.30
CA LEU A 43 67.04 69.30 6.44
C LEU A 43 66.05 70.43 6.07
N ILE A 44 66.08 70.92 4.83
CA ILE A 44 65.17 71.95 4.31
C ILE A 44 63.81 71.37 3.88
N LEU A 45 63.76 70.12 3.42
CA LEU A 45 62.55 69.44 2.93
C LEU A 45 61.33 69.52 3.89
N PRO A 46 61.44 69.27 5.22
CA PRO A 46 60.31 69.40 6.14
C PRO A 46 59.83 70.86 6.30
N PHE A 47 60.73 71.84 6.19
CA PHE A 47 60.35 73.26 6.19
C PHE A 47 59.59 73.63 4.90
N TYR A 48 60.05 73.14 3.74
CA TYR A 48 59.38 73.38 2.48
C TYR A 48 57.99 72.75 2.43
N ARG A 49 57.82 71.49 2.90
CA ARG A 49 56.49 70.85 2.98
C ARG A 49 55.49 71.65 3.82
N ARG A 50 55.87 72.07 5.03
CA ARG A 50 55.03 72.93 5.90
C ARG A 50 54.70 74.28 5.25
N ARG A 51 55.61 74.82 4.43
CA ARG A 51 55.39 76.07 3.68
C ARG A 51 54.39 75.87 2.54
N VAL A 52 54.51 74.78 1.78
CA VAL A 52 53.56 74.40 0.72
C VAL A 52 52.19 74.10 1.31
N GLU A 53 52.08 73.29 2.37
CA GLU A 53 50.82 72.99 3.06
C GLU A 53 50.08 74.27 3.49
N ARG A 54 50.79 75.26 4.04
CA ARG A 54 50.21 76.57 4.38
C ARG A 54 49.76 77.36 3.16
N LEU A 55 50.61 77.50 2.14
CA LEU A 55 50.26 78.24 0.92
C LEU A 55 49.08 77.59 0.18
N SER A 56 49.06 76.26 0.04
CA SER A 56 47.95 75.52 -0.55
C SER A 56 46.68 75.60 0.31
N ALA A 57 46.78 75.59 1.64
CA ALA A 57 45.62 75.79 2.51
C ALA A 57 45.08 77.24 2.43
N GLU A 58 45.95 78.24 2.37
CA GLU A 58 45.58 79.65 2.18
C GLU A 58 44.96 79.90 0.80
N GLU A 59 45.50 79.31 -0.25
CA GLU A 59 44.97 79.42 -1.61
C GLU A 59 43.66 78.66 -1.77
N LEU A 60 43.53 77.46 -1.19
CA LEU A 60 42.28 76.72 -1.12
C LEU A 60 41.21 77.50 -0.34
N LYS A 61 41.58 78.16 0.76
CA LYS A 61 40.71 79.04 1.56
C LYS A 61 40.36 80.37 0.88
N ARG A 62 41.14 80.80 -0.13
CA ARG A 62 40.77 81.93 -1.02
C ARG A 62 39.85 81.49 -2.15
N ARG A 63 39.92 80.23 -2.60
CA ARG A 63 39.12 79.69 -3.71
C ARG A 63 37.79 79.07 -3.26
N LEU A 64 37.73 78.48 -2.06
CA LEU A 64 36.48 78.08 -1.41
C LEU A 64 36.07 79.14 -0.37
N PRO A 65 34.94 79.84 -0.55
CA PRO A 65 34.34 80.68 0.47
C PRO A 65 33.56 79.83 1.49
N MET A 66 34.21 78.82 2.07
CA MET A 66 33.63 77.93 3.10
C MET A 66 34.52 77.85 4.34
N THR A 67 33.89 77.79 5.51
CA THR A 67 34.61 77.79 6.79
C THR A 67 35.07 76.38 7.18
N GLU A 68 36.10 76.25 8.03
CA GLU A 68 36.58 74.92 8.46
C GLU A 68 35.51 74.12 9.22
N ALA A 69 34.62 74.82 9.94
CA ALA A 69 33.45 74.23 10.61
C ALA A 69 32.45 73.64 9.59
N GLU A 70 32.24 74.33 8.48
CA GLU A 70 31.37 73.95 7.37
C GLU A 70 31.92 72.72 6.62
N ILE A 71 33.24 72.66 6.38
CA ILE A 71 33.92 71.49 5.81
C ILE A 71 33.78 70.25 6.73
N ARG A 72 33.81 70.43 8.07
CA ARG A 72 33.52 69.33 9.01
C ARG A 72 32.04 68.93 8.98
N ALA A 73 31.13 69.91 8.93
CA ALA A 73 29.70 69.66 8.83
C ALA A 73 29.36 68.87 7.56
N ASP A 74 29.93 69.21 6.40
CA ASP A 74 29.75 68.46 5.16
C ASP A 74 30.37 67.06 5.21
N LYS A 75 31.52 66.89 5.88
CA LYS A 75 32.12 65.56 6.09
C LYS A 75 31.24 64.67 6.97
N ASP A 76 30.68 65.21 8.04
CA ASP A 76 29.82 64.45 8.95
C ASP A 76 28.40 64.26 8.37
N ARG A 77 27.92 65.19 7.55
CA ARG A 77 26.75 65.01 6.67
C ARG A 77 26.98 63.87 5.68
N LEU A 78 28.11 63.83 4.97
CA LEU A 78 28.43 62.73 4.05
C LEU A 78 28.49 61.39 4.79
N ARG A 79 29.09 61.34 5.99
CA ARG A 79 29.07 60.14 6.85
C ARG A 79 27.65 59.72 7.22
N ALA A 80 26.78 60.67 7.57
CA ALA A 80 25.37 60.40 7.87
C ALA A 80 24.61 59.90 6.62
N GLU A 81 24.79 60.54 5.46
CA GLU A 81 24.20 60.09 4.19
C GLU A 81 24.67 58.68 3.81
N TYR A 82 25.97 58.36 3.97
CA TYR A 82 26.49 57.01 3.75
C TYR A 82 25.93 56.00 4.75
N ALA A 83 25.87 56.33 6.05
CA ALA A 83 25.29 55.46 7.08
C ALA A 83 23.80 55.17 6.82
N ILE A 84 23.02 56.19 6.42
CA ILE A 84 21.62 56.04 6.05
C ILE A 84 21.49 55.17 4.79
N ARG A 85 22.32 55.36 3.76
CA ARG A 85 22.30 54.53 2.54
C ARG A 85 22.68 53.07 2.82
N ILE A 86 23.69 52.83 3.67
CA ILE A 86 24.09 51.49 4.11
C ILE A 86 22.92 50.82 4.84
N HIS A 87 22.35 51.49 5.85
CA HIS A 87 21.22 50.93 6.60
C HIS A 87 19.97 50.68 5.73
N GLN A 88 19.68 51.56 4.76
CA GLN A 88 18.61 51.33 3.78
C GLN A 88 18.89 50.15 2.84
N LEU A 89 20.15 49.91 2.47
CA LEU A 89 20.53 48.74 1.67
C LEU A 89 20.45 47.45 2.49
N GLU A 90 20.96 47.46 3.72
CA GLU A 90 20.85 46.35 4.69
C GLU A 90 19.38 45.99 4.93
N SER A 91 18.53 46.97 5.28
CA SER A 91 17.09 46.76 5.48
C SER A 91 16.41 46.18 4.23
N ARG A 92 16.79 46.62 3.02
CA ARG A 92 16.23 46.06 1.77
C ARG A 92 16.71 44.62 1.51
N VAL A 93 17.95 44.29 1.87
CA VAL A 93 18.48 42.93 1.79
C VAL A 93 17.77 42.02 2.80
N ASP A 94 17.55 42.50 4.03
CA ASP A 94 16.81 41.77 5.06
C ASP A 94 15.35 41.54 4.65
N ASP A 95 14.65 42.57 4.17
CA ASP A 95 13.29 42.47 3.63
C ASP A 95 13.21 41.48 2.46
N ALA A 96 14.14 41.54 1.50
CA ALA A 96 14.22 40.60 0.40
C ALA A 96 14.51 39.16 0.89
N SER A 97 15.36 39.00 1.90
CA SER A 97 15.65 37.70 2.52
C SER A 97 14.42 37.10 3.21
N HIS A 98 13.63 37.93 3.90
CA HIS A 98 12.38 37.54 4.55
C HIS A 98 11.30 37.19 3.51
N GLN A 99 11.20 37.92 2.41
CA GLN A 99 10.31 37.58 1.31
C GLN A 99 10.71 36.24 0.66
N ALA A 100 12.00 36.04 0.36
CA ALA A 100 12.51 34.79 -0.18
C ALA A 100 12.28 33.60 0.78
N ALA A 101 12.44 33.79 2.09
CA ALA A 101 12.14 32.78 3.10
C ALA A 101 10.65 32.42 3.13
N ARG A 102 9.75 33.42 3.09
CA ARG A 102 8.29 33.20 2.99
C ARG A 102 7.91 32.46 1.73
N GLN A 103 8.45 32.84 0.57
CA GLN A 103 8.22 32.16 -0.71
C GLN A 103 8.70 30.70 -0.67
N ARG A 104 9.86 30.42 -0.06
CA ARG A 104 10.33 29.04 0.13
C ARG A 104 9.38 28.22 1.00
N ILE A 105 8.86 28.78 2.09
CA ILE A 105 7.86 28.10 2.94
C ILE A 105 6.57 27.82 2.15
N GLU A 106 6.12 28.78 1.34
CA GLU A 106 4.93 28.61 0.50
C GLU A 106 5.14 27.56 -0.59
N LEU A 107 6.30 27.52 -1.25
CA LEU A 107 6.66 26.47 -2.20
C LEU A 107 6.65 25.09 -1.54
N ASN A 108 7.36 24.90 -0.42
CA ASN A 108 7.34 23.63 0.30
C ASN A 108 5.91 23.19 0.72
N ARG A 109 5.04 24.15 1.07
CA ARG A 109 3.63 23.86 1.37
C ARG A 109 2.85 23.42 0.12
N ARG A 110 3.06 24.08 -1.02
CA ARG A 110 2.46 23.70 -2.32
C ARG A 110 2.97 22.35 -2.78
N ASP A 111 4.27 22.08 -2.67
CA ASP A 111 4.89 20.79 -3.00
C ASP A 111 4.33 19.66 -2.13
N GLY A 112 4.10 19.92 -0.83
CA GLY A 112 3.40 18.97 0.05
C GLY A 112 1.97 18.65 -0.40
N VAL A 113 1.21 19.65 -0.85
CA VAL A 113 -0.14 19.44 -1.41
C VAL A 113 -0.08 18.71 -2.75
N ILE A 114 0.88 19.05 -3.62
CA ILE A 114 1.09 18.37 -4.91
C ILE A 114 1.41 16.89 -4.70
N ASN A 115 2.31 16.57 -3.76
CA ASN A 115 2.66 15.18 -3.43
C ASN A 115 1.45 14.41 -2.86
N GLY A 116 0.61 15.06 -2.03
CA GLY A 116 -0.64 14.48 -1.54
C GLY A 116 -1.61 14.15 -2.68
N LEU A 117 -1.86 15.12 -3.58
CA LEU A 117 -2.72 14.93 -4.75
C LEU A 117 -2.16 13.89 -5.73
N GLN A 118 -0.83 13.79 -5.86
CA GLN A 118 -0.19 12.74 -6.68
C GLN A 118 -0.39 11.35 -6.08
N SER A 119 -0.34 11.21 -4.75
CA SER A 119 -0.71 9.96 -4.06
C SER A 119 -2.17 9.60 -4.31
N GLU A 120 -3.09 10.55 -4.08
CA GLU A 120 -4.52 10.33 -4.30
C GLU A 120 -4.84 9.95 -5.75
N ILE A 121 -4.18 10.55 -6.74
CA ILE A 121 -4.29 10.16 -8.16
C ILE A 121 -3.73 8.76 -8.42
N ALA A 122 -2.66 8.34 -7.73
CA ALA A 122 -2.12 6.99 -7.84
C ALA A 122 -3.06 5.94 -7.22
N ASP A 123 -3.61 6.24 -6.03
CA ASP A 123 -4.58 5.38 -5.34
C ASP A 123 -5.87 5.24 -6.17
N LEU A 124 -6.40 6.35 -6.70
CA LEU A 124 -7.56 6.34 -7.60
C LEU A 124 -7.31 5.52 -8.88
N ARG A 125 -6.10 5.59 -9.46
CA ARG A 125 -5.73 4.74 -10.60
C ARG A 125 -5.69 3.26 -10.23
N GLY A 126 -5.13 2.91 -9.06
CA GLY A 126 -5.17 1.55 -8.53
C GLY A 126 -6.60 1.02 -8.42
N THR A 127 -7.51 1.79 -7.79
CA THR A 127 -8.92 1.38 -7.67
C THR A 127 -9.64 1.26 -9.03
N LEU A 128 -9.30 2.11 -10.02
CA LEU A 128 -9.83 1.98 -11.38
C LEU A 128 -9.32 0.70 -12.07
N GLU A 129 -8.04 0.38 -11.95
CA GLU A 129 -7.47 -0.87 -12.49
C GLU A 129 -8.10 -2.10 -11.83
N GLU A 130 -8.31 -2.08 -10.51
CA GLU A 130 -9.06 -3.11 -9.78
C GLU A 130 -10.50 -3.26 -10.28
N HIS A 131 -11.21 -2.15 -10.47
CA HIS A 131 -12.59 -2.15 -10.99
C HIS A 131 -12.66 -2.64 -12.44
N GLU A 132 -11.72 -2.26 -13.31
CA GLU A 132 -11.63 -2.80 -14.67
C GLU A 132 -11.34 -4.29 -14.67
N ASN A 133 -10.45 -4.77 -13.79
CA ASN A 133 -10.11 -6.19 -13.69
C ASN A 133 -11.28 -7.01 -13.13
N ALA A 134 -11.95 -6.52 -12.09
CA ALA A 134 -13.18 -7.11 -11.56
C ALA A 134 -14.27 -7.17 -12.64
N ARG A 135 -14.42 -6.11 -13.44
CA ARG A 135 -15.34 -6.06 -14.59
C ARG A 135 -14.98 -7.09 -15.66
N ARG A 136 -13.71 -7.20 -16.06
CA ARG A 136 -13.25 -8.22 -17.04
C ARG A 136 -13.54 -9.64 -16.56
N VAL A 137 -13.29 -9.94 -15.28
CA VAL A 137 -13.60 -11.25 -14.67
C VAL A 137 -15.11 -11.49 -14.62
N LEU A 138 -15.92 -10.48 -14.30
CA LEU A 138 -17.38 -10.57 -14.32
C LEU A 138 -17.91 -10.83 -15.74
N GLU A 139 -17.43 -10.07 -16.73
CA GLU A 139 -17.79 -10.25 -18.14
C GLU A 139 -17.43 -11.67 -18.63
N GLN A 140 -16.22 -12.15 -18.37
CA GLN A 140 -15.82 -13.54 -18.66
C GLN A 140 -16.71 -14.57 -17.95
N THR A 141 -17.05 -14.34 -16.68
CA THR A 141 -17.90 -15.24 -15.90
C THR A 141 -19.34 -15.27 -16.45
N ILE A 142 -19.86 -14.14 -16.90
CA ILE A 142 -21.16 -14.06 -17.57
C ILE A 142 -21.11 -14.81 -18.91
N THR A 143 -20.09 -14.56 -19.74
CA THR A 143 -19.91 -15.25 -21.03
C THR A 143 -19.77 -16.77 -20.89
N ASP A 144 -19.13 -17.27 -19.84
CA ASP A 144 -19.00 -18.72 -19.58
C ASP A 144 -20.27 -19.34 -18.97
N ARG A 145 -20.96 -18.63 -18.06
CA ARG A 145 -22.11 -19.19 -17.33
C ARG A 145 -23.45 -19.06 -18.06
N LEU A 146 -23.65 -17.99 -18.83
CA LEU A 146 -24.90 -17.75 -19.56
C LEU A 146 -25.26 -18.94 -20.49
N PRO A 147 -24.39 -19.41 -21.41
CA PRO A 147 -24.72 -20.54 -22.29
C PRO A 147 -24.97 -21.84 -21.51
N LYS A 148 -24.27 -22.08 -20.40
CA LYS A 148 -24.49 -23.26 -19.54
C LYS A 148 -25.84 -23.22 -18.84
N VAL A 149 -26.34 -22.03 -18.49
CA VAL A 149 -27.69 -21.85 -17.94
C VAL A 149 -28.73 -22.02 -19.03
N GLU A 150 -28.52 -21.45 -20.22
CA GLU A 150 -29.40 -21.61 -21.38
C GLU A 150 -29.52 -23.07 -21.82
N GLU A 151 -28.41 -23.81 -21.88
CA GLU A 151 -28.35 -25.25 -22.19
C GLU A 151 -29.13 -26.07 -21.16
N ARG A 152 -28.87 -25.87 -19.87
CA ARG A 152 -29.61 -26.57 -18.78
C ARG A 152 -31.09 -26.27 -18.82
N LEU A 153 -31.48 -25.04 -19.16
CA LEU A 153 -32.87 -24.61 -19.24
C LEU A 153 -33.53 -25.19 -20.52
N GLY A 154 -32.78 -25.31 -21.62
CA GLY A 154 -33.18 -26.06 -22.81
C GLY A 154 -33.43 -27.54 -22.51
N HIS A 155 -32.48 -28.22 -21.86
CA HIS A 155 -32.61 -29.61 -21.44
C HIS A 155 -33.78 -29.80 -20.45
N ALA A 156 -33.98 -28.88 -19.51
CA ALA A 156 -35.13 -28.94 -18.60
C ALA A 156 -36.48 -28.79 -19.33
N ARG A 157 -36.56 -27.93 -20.36
CA ARG A 157 -37.74 -27.82 -21.23
C ARG A 157 -37.98 -29.10 -22.04
N GLN A 158 -36.93 -29.70 -22.60
CA GLN A 158 -37.02 -30.98 -23.32
C GLN A 158 -37.52 -32.09 -22.39
N LEU A 159 -36.92 -32.25 -21.20
CA LEU A 159 -37.36 -33.25 -20.23
C LEU A 159 -38.81 -33.03 -19.78
N LEU A 160 -39.25 -31.80 -19.58
CA LEU A 160 -40.66 -31.50 -19.28
C LEU A 160 -41.57 -31.91 -20.44
N HIS A 161 -41.19 -31.61 -21.69
CA HIS A 161 -41.94 -32.03 -22.86
C HIS A 161 -42.05 -33.57 -22.97
N ASP A 162 -40.93 -34.29 -22.76
CA ASP A 162 -40.90 -35.75 -22.72
C ASP A 162 -41.80 -36.32 -21.60
N ARG A 163 -41.83 -35.66 -20.43
CA ARG A 163 -42.73 -36.03 -19.32
C ARG A 163 -44.19 -35.76 -19.67
N ASP A 164 -44.51 -34.65 -20.33
CA ASP A 164 -45.87 -34.31 -20.76
C ASP A 164 -46.38 -35.31 -21.81
N GLU A 165 -45.55 -35.70 -22.78
CA GLU A 165 -45.88 -36.78 -23.73
C GLU A 165 -46.04 -38.15 -23.04
N GLU A 166 -45.19 -38.48 -22.06
CA GLU A 166 -45.34 -39.72 -21.28
C GLU A 166 -46.62 -39.71 -20.44
N ILE A 167 -46.98 -38.57 -19.82
CA ILE A 167 -48.24 -38.40 -19.09
C ILE A 167 -49.43 -38.53 -20.04
N GLU A 168 -49.40 -37.90 -21.23
CA GLU A 168 -50.49 -38.03 -22.21
C GLU A 168 -50.62 -39.47 -22.73
N ARG A 169 -49.50 -40.18 -22.90
CA ARG A 169 -49.50 -41.61 -23.24
C ARG A 169 -50.10 -42.46 -22.12
N LEU A 170 -49.72 -42.21 -20.87
CA LEU A 170 -50.21 -42.96 -19.70
C LEU A 170 -51.70 -42.68 -19.42
N THR A 171 -52.18 -41.45 -19.60
CA THR A 171 -53.61 -41.14 -19.47
C THR A 171 -54.43 -41.81 -20.56
N ARG A 172 -53.98 -41.77 -21.83
CA ARG A 172 -54.63 -42.50 -22.92
C ARG A 172 -54.69 -44.02 -22.67
N THR A 173 -53.63 -44.63 -22.15
CA THR A 173 -53.66 -46.08 -21.81
C THR A 173 -54.54 -46.36 -20.59
N ALA A 174 -54.52 -45.50 -19.57
CA ALA A 174 -55.40 -45.60 -18.41
C ALA A 174 -56.89 -45.54 -18.83
N ASP A 175 -57.26 -44.56 -19.65
CA ASP A 175 -58.61 -44.43 -20.24
C ASP A 175 -59.01 -45.68 -21.04
N GLN A 176 -58.09 -46.22 -21.84
CA GLN A 176 -58.35 -47.45 -22.60
C GLN A 176 -58.57 -48.66 -21.67
N THR A 177 -57.78 -48.80 -20.61
CA THR A 177 -57.98 -49.87 -19.61
C THR A 177 -59.23 -49.67 -18.77
N ALA A 178 -59.64 -48.43 -18.50
CA ALA A 178 -60.89 -48.13 -17.81
C ALA A 178 -62.10 -48.53 -18.67
N ARG A 179 -62.06 -48.23 -19.98
CA ARG A 179 -63.10 -48.65 -20.94
C ARG A 179 -63.18 -50.16 -21.07
N SER A 180 -62.05 -50.86 -21.25
CA SER A 180 -62.07 -52.32 -21.38
C SER A 180 -62.46 -53.04 -20.08
N LEU A 181 -62.13 -52.47 -18.91
CA LEU A 181 -62.63 -52.96 -17.62
C LEU A 181 -64.14 -52.76 -17.48
N GLU A 182 -64.67 -51.62 -17.95
CA GLU A 182 -66.11 -51.33 -17.90
C GLU A 182 -66.90 -52.21 -18.89
N GLU A 183 -66.39 -52.43 -20.10
CA GLU A 183 -66.91 -53.43 -21.05
C GLU A 183 -66.90 -54.84 -20.43
N ALA A 184 -65.79 -55.26 -19.80
CA ALA A 184 -65.69 -56.55 -19.13
C ALA A 184 -66.66 -56.67 -17.93
N ARG A 185 -66.90 -55.59 -17.18
CA ARG A 185 -67.92 -55.54 -16.12
C ARG A 185 -69.32 -55.69 -16.68
N GLN A 186 -69.64 -54.97 -17.76
CA GLN A 186 -70.94 -55.07 -18.44
C GLN A 186 -71.19 -56.49 -18.94
N ILE A 187 -70.21 -57.11 -19.61
CA ILE A 187 -70.25 -58.51 -20.03
C ILE A 187 -70.45 -59.42 -18.81
N ASN A 188 -69.73 -59.21 -17.70
CA ASN A 188 -69.89 -60.06 -16.52
C ASN A 188 -71.26 -59.88 -15.84
N THR A 189 -71.86 -58.69 -15.87
CA THR A 189 -73.25 -58.49 -15.42
C THR A 189 -74.26 -59.17 -16.35
N GLN A 190 -74.09 -59.07 -17.67
CA GLN A 190 -74.93 -59.78 -18.65
C GLN A 190 -74.83 -61.31 -18.47
N GLN A 191 -73.62 -61.84 -18.29
CA GLN A 191 -73.38 -63.25 -17.98
C GLN A 191 -74.01 -63.66 -16.65
N ARG A 192 -73.96 -62.84 -15.61
CA ARG A 192 -74.67 -63.11 -14.34
C ARG A 192 -76.18 -63.14 -14.53
N ASP A 193 -76.75 -62.22 -15.29
CA ASP A 193 -78.18 -62.22 -15.61
C ASP A 193 -78.59 -63.44 -16.43
N GLU A 194 -77.76 -63.86 -17.40
CA GLU A 194 -77.95 -65.09 -18.17
C GLU A 194 -77.79 -66.35 -17.32
N LEU A 195 -76.86 -66.37 -16.36
CA LEU A 195 -76.72 -67.43 -15.37
C LEU A 195 -77.91 -67.47 -14.41
N MET A 196 -78.45 -66.32 -13.99
CA MET A 196 -79.66 -66.25 -13.16
C MET A 196 -80.91 -66.68 -13.95
N ARG A 197 -81.04 -66.30 -15.23
CA ARG A 197 -82.12 -66.78 -16.11
C ARG A 197 -82.00 -68.27 -16.38
N SER A 198 -80.83 -68.75 -16.79
CA SER A 198 -80.62 -70.18 -17.08
C SER A 198 -80.76 -71.04 -15.82
N SER A 199 -80.21 -70.63 -14.67
CA SER A 199 -80.45 -71.30 -13.39
C SER A 199 -81.91 -71.24 -12.95
N ALA A 200 -82.68 -70.17 -13.21
CA ALA A 200 -84.13 -70.15 -12.99
C ALA A 200 -84.89 -71.10 -13.94
N THR A 201 -84.48 -71.22 -15.21
CA THR A 201 -85.04 -72.23 -16.12
C THR A 201 -84.65 -73.66 -15.73
N LEU A 202 -83.45 -73.87 -15.19
CA LEU A 202 -83.01 -75.16 -14.65
C LEU A 202 -83.72 -75.47 -13.34
N ALA A 203 -83.94 -74.51 -12.45
CA ALA A 203 -84.66 -74.67 -11.19
C ALA A 203 -86.15 -74.94 -11.42
N SER A 204 -86.79 -74.29 -12.40
CA SER A 204 -88.17 -74.61 -12.80
C SER A 204 -88.29 -75.92 -13.55
N ARG A 205 -87.30 -76.31 -14.38
CA ARG A 205 -87.19 -77.68 -14.91
C ARG A 205 -86.94 -78.71 -13.82
N ALA A 206 -86.10 -78.40 -12.83
CA ALA A 206 -85.77 -79.27 -11.71
C ALA A 206 -86.94 -79.40 -10.73
N ALA A 207 -87.75 -78.36 -10.53
CA ALA A 207 -89.01 -78.46 -9.78
C ALA A 207 -90.00 -79.38 -10.51
N ARG A 208 -90.22 -79.18 -11.82
CA ARG A 208 -91.05 -80.08 -12.63
C ARG A 208 -90.53 -81.51 -12.68
N ASN A 209 -89.20 -81.68 -12.71
CA ASN A 209 -88.57 -83.00 -12.68
C ASN A 209 -88.65 -83.62 -11.28
N ARG A 210 -88.52 -82.85 -10.20
CA ARG A 210 -88.68 -83.28 -8.80
C ARG A 210 -90.12 -83.68 -8.49
N ASP A 211 -91.12 -83.01 -9.04
CA ASP A 211 -92.52 -83.46 -8.97
C ASP A 211 -92.75 -84.78 -9.73
N GLN A 212 -91.90 -85.11 -10.71
CA GLN A 212 -91.90 -86.41 -11.42
C GLN A 212 -90.96 -87.46 -10.78
N LEU A 213 -89.97 -87.04 -9.98
CA LEU A 213 -88.97 -87.87 -9.31
C LEU A 213 -89.17 -87.98 -7.80
N ALA A 214 -90.33 -87.56 -7.27
CA ALA A 214 -90.73 -87.73 -5.87
C ALA A 214 -91.08 -89.20 -5.51
N ASP A 215 -90.35 -90.15 -6.10
CA ASP A 215 -90.27 -91.56 -5.69
C ASP A 215 -88.97 -91.72 -4.88
N PRO A 216 -89.02 -92.18 -3.61
CA PRO A 216 -87.85 -92.26 -2.72
C PRO A 216 -86.69 -93.11 -3.26
N ARG A 217 -86.90 -93.89 -4.33
CA ARG A 217 -85.84 -94.61 -5.05
C ARG A 217 -84.87 -93.67 -5.78
N PHE A 218 -85.36 -92.58 -6.37
CA PHE A 218 -84.50 -91.64 -7.10
C PHE A 218 -83.73 -90.70 -6.18
N ASP A 219 -84.29 -90.30 -5.03
CA ASP A 219 -83.53 -89.57 -4.00
C ASP A 219 -82.35 -90.42 -3.48
N GLY A 220 -82.56 -91.73 -3.29
CA GLY A 220 -81.48 -92.68 -2.99
C GLY A 220 -80.41 -92.76 -4.10
N GLU A 221 -80.83 -92.76 -5.37
CA GLU A 221 -79.88 -92.76 -6.49
C GLU A 221 -79.12 -91.42 -6.63
N VAL A 222 -79.77 -90.28 -6.36
CA VAL A 222 -79.12 -88.96 -6.35
C VAL A 222 -78.14 -88.85 -5.18
N ALA A 223 -78.49 -89.38 -3.99
CA ALA A 223 -77.57 -89.50 -2.87
C ALA A 223 -76.34 -90.34 -3.24
N LEU A 224 -76.53 -91.55 -3.79
CA LEU A 224 -75.44 -92.41 -4.26
C LEU A 224 -74.60 -91.77 -5.38
N ARG A 225 -75.23 -91.05 -6.32
CA ARG A 225 -74.49 -90.30 -7.36
C ARG A 225 -73.70 -89.13 -6.76
N SER A 226 -74.23 -88.44 -5.74
CA SER A 226 -73.51 -87.39 -5.02
C SER A 226 -72.35 -87.95 -4.18
N GLU A 227 -72.49 -89.15 -3.59
CA GLU A 227 -71.39 -89.86 -2.94
C GLU A 227 -70.34 -90.31 -3.96
N ILE A 228 -70.73 -90.83 -5.13
CA ILE A 228 -69.82 -91.18 -6.22
C ILE A 228 -69.11 -89.93 -6.77
N GLU A 229 -69.78 -88.78 -6.85
CA GLU A 229 -69.17 -87.52 -7.26
C GLU A 229 -68.27 -86.92 -6.17
N ALA A 230 -68.63 -87.03 -4.90
CA ALA A 230 -67.76 -86.68 -3.78
C ALA A 230 -66.52 -87.58 -3.72
N LEU A 231 -66.66 -88.89 -3.97
CA LEU A 231 -65.56 -89.83 -4.12
C LEU A 231 -64.71 -89.50 -5.35
N ARG A 232 -65.30 -89.10 -6.48
CA ARG A 232 -64.54 -88.63 -7.67
C ARG A 232 -63.84 -87.30 -7.44
N ALA A 233 -64.45 -86.36 -6.71
CA ALA A 233 -63.80 -85.12 -6.29
C ALA A 233 -62.62 -85.44 -5.38
N ARG A 234 -62.81 -86.33 -4.39
CA ARG A 234 -61.75 -86.77 -3.48
C ARG A 234 -60.65 -87.54 -4.19
N THR A 235 -60.93 -88.34 -5.23
CA THR A 235 -59.88 -88.97 -6.05
C THR A 235 -59.18 -87.98 -6.98
N ARG A 236 -59.85 -86.90 -7.42
CA ARG A 236 -59.18 -85.78 -8.12
C ARG A 236 -58.30 -84.97 -7.18
N GLU A 237 -58.74 -84.67 -5.96
CA GLU A 237 -57.93 -84.04 -4.92
C GLU A 237 -56.74 -84.93 -4.52
N GLN A 238 -56.93 -86.25 -4.43
CA GLN A 238 -55.83 -87.19 -4.24
C GLN A 238 -54.89 -87.22 -5.45
N ALA A 239 -55.40 -87.16 -6.69
CA ALA A 239 -54.58 -87.06 -7.89
C ALA A 239 -53.80 -85.74 -7.94
N GLU A 240 -54.41 -84.62 -7.56
CA GLU A 240 -53.75 -83.33 -7.38
C GLU A 240 -52.73 -83.35 -6.24
N MET A 241 -53.00 -84.05 -5.14
CA MET A 241 -52.04 -84.23 -4.07
C MET A 241 -50.87 -85.12 -4.52
N ILE A 242 -51.12 -86.15 -5.32
CA ILE A 242 -50.10 -86.99 -5.95
C ILE A 242 -49.29 -86.18 -6.97
N THR A 243 -49.88 -85.30 -7.79
CA THR A 243 -49.12 -84.45 -8.71
C THR A 243 -48.38 -83.32 -7.97
N ARG A 244 -48.90 -82.80 -6.85
CA ARG A 244 -48.16 -81.89 -5.96
C ARG A 244 -46.99 -82.60 -5.27
N LEU A 245 -47.16 -83.87 -4.86
CA LEU A 245 -46.10 -84.70 -4.28
C LEU A 245 -45.06 -85.12 -5.34
N GLN A 246 -45.46 -85.48 -6.55
CA GLN A 246 -44.54 -85.67 -7.68
C GLN A 246 -43.86 -84.35 -8.08
N GLY A 247 -44.56 -83.22 -8.03
CA GLY A 247 -43.97 -81.90 -8.24
C GLY A 247 -42.95 -81.54 -7.15
N LEU A 248 -43.19 -81.96 -5.91
CA LEU A 248 -42.21 -81.89 -4.81
C LEU A 248 -41.06 -82.88 -4.98
N LEU A 249 -41.29 -84.09 -5.53
CA LEU A 249 -40.25 -85.08 -5.80
C LEU A 249 -39.36 -84.68 -6.99
N VAL A 250 -39.95 -84.13 -8.06
CA VAL A 250 -39.24 -83.59 -9.22
C VAL A 250 -38.50 -82.30 -8.85
N ARG A 251 -39.08 -81.45 -7.99
CA ARG A 251 -38.37 -80.30 -7.40
C ARG A 251 -37.25 -80.75 -6.45
N GLY A 252 -37.47 -81.82 -5.67
CA GLY A 252 -36.48 -82.47 -4.81
C GLY A 252 -35.32 -83.09 -5.57
N GLY A 253 -35.60 -83.77 -6.69
CA GLY A 253 -34.59 -84.28 -7.62
C GLY A 253 -33.82 -83.15 -8.31
N LYS A 254 -34.52 -82.09 -8.75
CA LYS A 254 -33.86 -80.89 -9.29
C LYS A 254 -33.02 -80.14 -8.25
N THR A 255 -33.28 -80.27 -6.95
CA THR A 255 -32.39 -79.76 -5.89
C THR A 255 -31.18 -80.66 -5.59
N ALA A 256 -31.06 -81.84 -6.20
CA ALA A 256 -29.89 -82.71 -6.09
C ALA A 256 -28.84 -82.47 -7.19
N GLU A 257 -29.27 -82.16 -8.43
CA GLU A 257 -28.34 -81.92 -9.56
C GLU A 257 -27.93 -80.45 -9.73
N ALA A 258 -28.57 -79.51 -9.01
CA ALA A 258 -28.26 -78.07 -9.04
C ALA A 258 -27.42 -77.58 -7.83
N LYS A 259 -26.52 -78.43 -7.30
CA LYS A 259 -25.61 -78.10 -6.17
C LYS A 259 -24.17 -78.54 -6.43
N ALA A 260 -23.64 -78.23 -7.62
CA ALA A 260 -22.27 -78.58 -8.01
C ALA A 260 -21.42 -77.40 -8.53
N ASN A 261 -21.89 -76.14 -8.42
CA ASN A 261 -21.08 -74.93 -8.69
C ASN A 261 -21.67 -73.70 -7.96
N GLY A 262 -20.83 -72.95 -7.26
CA GLY A 262 -21.11 -71.57 -6.81
C GLY A 262 -21.82 -71.38 -5.46
N GLU A 263 -21.03 -71.32 -4.39
CA GLU A 263 -21.11 -70.36 -3.25
C GLU A 263 -22.51 -69.90 -2.79
N GLU A 264 -23.05 -70.50 -1.72
CA GLU A 264 -22.92 -70.10 -0.30
C GLU A 264 -24.08 -69.22 0.21
N GLY A 265 -24.85 -69.74 1.18
CA GLY A 265 -26.06 -69.08 1.68
C GLY A 265 -26.97 -69.93 2.59
N SER A 266 -26.37 -70.67 3.53
CA SER A 266 -26.95 -71.32 4.73
C SER A 266 -28.43 -71.79 4.77
N ALA A 267 -28.65 -73.08 5.05
CA ALA A 267 -29.87 -73.58 5.69
C ALA A 267 -29.51 -74.44 6.91
N ALA A 268 -30.15 -74.12 8.04
CA ALA A 268 -29.72 -74.40 9.41
C ALA A 268 -29.53 -75.88 9.84
N SER A 269 -28.57 -76.07 10.75
CA SER A 269 -28.66 -76.96 11.93
C SER A 269 -27.81 -76.31 13.04
N ASP A 270 -28.35 -76.18 14.25
CA ASP A 270 -27.66 -75.77 15.49
C ASP A 270 -26.94 -74.38 15.53
N ASP A 271 -27.63 -73.26 15.20
CA ASP A 271 -27.06 -71.91 15.32
C ASP A 271 -28.03 -70.79 15.81
N ASP A 272 -28.84 -71.04 16.85
CA ASP A 272 -29.68 -69.99 17.48
C ASP A 272 -28.84 -68.90 18.19
N GLY A 273 -27.63 -69.25 18.64
CA GLY A 273 -26.66 -68.30 19.22
C GLY A 273 -26.03 -67.38 18.17
N GLY A 274 -25.42 -67.94 17.13
CA GLY A 274 -24.71 -67.16 16.11
C GLY A 274 -25.63 -66.33 15.21
N LEU A 275 -26.91 -66.71 15.06
CA LEU A 275 -27.90 -65.81 14.44
C LEU A 275 -28.14 -64.56 15.31
N LYS A 276 -28.32 -64.72 16.63
CA LYS A 276 -28.47 -63.60 17.57
C LYS A 276 -27.19 -62.77 17.67
N ASP A 277 -26.01 -63.38 17.68
CA ASP A 277 -24.74 -62.65 17.71
C ASP A 277 -24.47 -61.87 16.41
N ARG A 278 -24.80 -62.43 15.24
CA ARG A 278 -24.77 -61.71 13.96
C ARG A 278 -25.78 -60.57 13.93
N GLU A 279 -26.98 -60.77 14.45
CA GLU A 279 -28.00 -59.72 14.55
C GLU A 279 -27.56 -58.61 15.51
N ILE A 280 -27.05 -58.93 16.71
CA ILE A 280 -26.46 -57.99 17.68
C ILE A 280 -25.28 -57.23 17.06
N ALA A 281 -24.40 -57.90 16.32
CA ALA A 281 -23.30 -57.25 15.61
C ALA A 281 -23.82 -56.28 14.53
N SER A 282 -24.86 -56.66 13.78
CA SER A 282 -25.49 -55.80 12.78
C SER A 282 -26.19 -54.58 13.40
N LEU A 283 -26.86 -54.76 14.54
CA LEU A 283 -27.53 -53.70 15.29
C LEU A 283 -26.52 -52.75 15.94
N ARG A 284 -25.41 -53.26 16.50
CA ARG A 284 -24.29 -52.44 16.97
C ARG A 284 -23.67 -51.63 15.84
N ARG A 285 -23.44 -52.23 14.67
CA ARG A 285 -22.93 -51.51 13.49
C ARG A 285 -23.87 -50.39 13.05
N ARG A 286 -25.17 -50.68 12.91
CA ARG A 286 -26.21 -49.67 12.61
C ARG A 286 -26.30 -48.58 13.67
N LEU A 287 -26.13 -48.91 14.94
CA LEU A 287 -26.13 -47.95 16.03
C LEU A 287 -24.88 -47.04 15.97
N THR A 288 -23.69 -47.57 15.73
CA THR A 288 -22.48 -46.75 15.52
C THR A 288 -22.57 -45.86 14.27
N GLU A 289 -23.21 -46.36 13.21
CA GLU A 289 -23.48 -45.60 11.98
C GLU A 289 -24.48 -44.46 12.23
N ALA A 290 -25.56 -44.73 12.97
CA ALA A 290 -26.53 -43.73 13.38
C ALA A 290 -25.94 -42.70 14.37
N GLU A 291 -25.10 -43.10 15.32
CA GLU A 291 -24.37 -42.18 16.20
C GLU A 291 -23.42 -41.27 15.42
N ASN A 292 -22.70 -41.82 14.43
CA ASN A 292 -21.79 -41.02 13.62
C ASN A 292 -22.56 -40.07 12.69
N ALA A 293 -23.70 -40.49 12.13
CA ALA A 293 -24.61 -39.62 11.39
C ALA A 293 -25.24 -38.53 12.28
N LEU A 294 -25.56 -38.84 13.55
CA LEU A 294 -26.04 -37.85 14.51
C LEU A 294 -24.94 -36.84 14.84
N ARG A 295 -23.70 -37.29 15.07
CA ARG A 295 -22.54 -36.41 15.33
C ARG A 295 -22.26 -35.47 14.16
N THR A 296 -22.31 -35.94 12.91
CA THR A 296 -22.12 -35.08 11.73
C THR A 296 -23.30 -34.14 11.49
N ALA A 297 -24.55 -34.56 11.78
CA ALA A 297 -25.71 -33.68 11.78
C ALA A 297 -25.63 -32.60 12.89
N GLN A 298 -25.11 -32.94 14.07
CA GLN A 298 -24.91 -32.00 15.16
C GLN A 298 -23.81 -30.99 14.84
N THR A 299 -22.63 -31.43 14.38
CA THR A 299 -21.53 -30.50 14.04
C THR A 299 -21.86 -29.61 12.83
N SER A 300 -22.61 -30.11 11.84
CA SER A 300 -23.10 -29.27 10.73
C SER A 300 -24.18 -28.28 11.17
N ALA A 301 -25.08 -28.66 12.09
CA ALA A 301 -26.05 -27.74 12.68
C ALA A 301 -25.39 -26.67 13.58
N GLU A 302 -24.34 -27.04 14.32
CA GLU A 302 -23.55 -26.10 15.13
C GLU A 302 -22.72 -25.15 14.26
N ALA A 303 -22.08 -25.65 13.20
CA ALA A 303 -21.40 -24.82 12.20
C ALA A 303 -22.38 -23.86 11.50
N GLY A 304 -23.59 -24.33 11.17
CA GLY A 304 -24.66 -23.50 10.62
C GLY A 304 -25.11 -22.39 11.58
N LYS A 305 -25.30 -22.71 12.87
CA LYS A 305 -25.62 -21.72 13.91
C LYS A 305 -24.49 -20.71 14.13
N ALA A 306 -23.23 -21.16 14.13
CA ALA A 306 -22.08 -20.28 14.24
C ALA A 306 -21.98 -19.31 13.03
N GLY A 307 -22.19 -19.82 11.81
CA GLY A 307 -22.25 -18.99 10.60
C GLY A 307 -23.40 -17.98 10.63
N GLN A 308 -24.58 -18.38 11.11
CA GLN A 308 -25.72 -17.46 11.30
C GLN A 308 -25.41 -16.37 12.34
N GLN A 309 -24.78 -16.72 13.47
CA GLN A 309 -24.39 -15.73 14.48
C GLN A 309 -23.35 -14.73 13.97
N LEU A 310 -22.40 -15.16 13.13
CA LEU A 310 -21.45 -14.27 12.48
C LEU A 310 -22.16 -13.30 11.52
N ALA A 311 -23.05 -13.81 10.66
CA ALA A 311 -23.85 -12.98 9.75
C ALA A 311 -24.77 -11.99 10.50
N ASP A 312 -25.39 -12.40 11.61
CA ASP A 312 -26.20 -11.51 12.46
C ASP A 312 -25.36 -10.43 13.13
N ASN A 313 -24.12 -10.75 13.55
CA ASN A 313 -23.20 -9.77 14.12
C ASN A 313 -22.69 -8.78 13.07
N GLU A 314 -22.37 -9.24 11.85
CA GLU A 314 -22.04 -8.37 10.72
C GLU A 314 -23.21 -7.45 10.35
N LYS A 315 -24.44 -8.00 10.30
CA LYS A 315 -25.66 -7.23 10.06
C LYS A 315 -25.88 -6.14 11.12
N ARG A 316 -25.72 -6.46 12.41
CA ARG A 316 -25.77 -5.48 13.50
C ARG A 316 -24.67 -4.42 13.39
N ALA A 317 -23.46 -4.80 13.03
CA ALA A 317 -22.35 -3.86 12.83
C ALA A 317 -22.58 -2.93 11.64
N LEU A 318 -23.16 -3.42 10.55
CA LEU A 318 -23.56 -2.62 9.38
C LEU A 318 -24.75 -1.69 9.71
N GLN A 319 -25.72 -2.16 10.49
CA GLN A 319 -26.82 -1.31 11.00
C GLN A 319 -26.28 -0.17 11.88
N ALA A 320 -25.43 -0.47 12.86
CA ALA A 320 -24.82 0.55 13.71
C ALA A 320 -24.00 1.59 12.92
N LYS A 321 -23.31 1.17 11.85
CA LYS A 321 -22.62 2.09 10.91
C LYS A 321 -23.60 2.92 10.07
N SER A 322 -24.71 2.35 9.61
CA SER A 322 -25.77 3.08 8.91
C SER A 322 -26.39 4.14 9.82
N ASP A 323 -26.65 3.79 11.08
CA ASP A 323 -27.22 4.69 12.08
C ASP A 323 -26.23 5.82 12.41
N SER A 324 -24.94 5.53 12.61
CA SER A 324 -23.92 6.56 12.85
C SER A 324 -23.76 7.49 11.64
N LEU A 325 -23.71 6.96 10.42
CA LEU A 325 -23.69 7.76 9.19
C LEU A 325 -24.97 8.61 9.02
N SER A 326 -26.14 8.12 9.44
CA SER A 326 -27.38 8.90 9.41
C SER A 326 -27.34 10.09 10.39
N VAL A 327 -26.75 9.90 11.57
CA VAL A 327 -26.53 10.95 12.57
C VAL A 327 -25.48 11.95 12.09
N GLU A 328 -24.41 11.50 11.45
CA GLU A 328 -23.41 12.37 10.82
C GLU A 328 -24.01 13.18 9.68
N VAL A 329 -24.82 12.58 8.80
CA VAL A 329 -25.54 13.29 7.73
C VAL A 329 -26.53 14.30 8.30
N ALA A 330 -27.24 13.99 9.38
CA ALA A 330 -28.12 14.93 10.07
C ALA A 330 -27.32 16.10 10.68
N ARG A 331 -26.17 15.82 11.32
CA ARG A 331 -25.27 16.82 11.90
C ARG A 331 -24.64 17.71 10.82
N LEU A 332 -24.23 17.14 9.68
CA LEU A 332 -23.69 17.86 8.54
C LEU A 332 -24.76 18.75 7.89
N LYS A 333 -25.98 18.23 7.68
CA LYS A 333 -27.13 19.03 7.21
C LYS A 333 -27.46 20.19 8.14
N ALA A 334 -27.49 19.95 9.46
CA ALA A 334 -27.69 21.02 10.45
C ALA A 334 -26.56 22.06 10.38
N SER A 335 -25.30 21.63 10.26
CA SER A 335 -24.17 22.55 10.10
C SER A 335 -24.25 23.36 8.81
N LEU A 336 -24.63 22.73 7.68
CA LEU A 336 -24.82 23.39 6.39
C LEU A 336 -25.96 24.40 6.44
N SER A 337 -27.08 24.08 7.10
CA SER A 337 -28.18 25.04 7.29
C SER A 337 -27.76 26.25 8.10
N ILE A 338 -26.92 26.06 9.13
CA ILE A 338 -26.33 27.16 9.93
C ILE A 338 -25.38 28.00 9.07
N TYR A 339 -24.54 27.37 8.23
CA TYR A 339 -23.67 28.09 7.29
C TYR A 339 -24.46 28.84 6.21
N GLU A 340 -25.54 28.26 5.68
CA GLU A 340 -26.38 28.88 4.66
C GLU A 340 -27.17 30.07 5.21
N SER A 341 -27.69 29.97 6.46
CA SER A 341 -28.25 31.14 7.16
C SER A 341 -27.16 32.18 7.46
N ALA A 342 -25.97 31.75 7.89
CA ALA A 342 -24.87 32.66 8.23
C ALA A 342 -24.24 33.35 7.01
N GLN A 343 -24.44 32.81 5.81
CA GLN A 343 -24.04 33.43 4.55
C GLN A 343 -25.08 34.42 4.01
N LYS A 344 -26.34 34.33 4.45
CA LYS A 344 -27.42 35.26 4.08
C LYS A 344 -27.43 36.53 4.93
N ASP A 345 -26.90 36.46 6.16
CA ASP A 345 -26.89 37.58 7.11
C ASP A 345 -25.49 38.14 7.37
N ASP A 346 -25.24 39.40 6.99
CA ASP A 346 -23.95 40.11 7.19
C ASP A 346 -23.56 40.27 8.70
N SER A 347 -24.55 40.15 9.61
CA SER A 347 -24.31 40.07 11.06
C SER A 347 -23.71 38.72 11.47
N ALA A 348 -24.14 37.63 10.83
CA ALA A 348 -23.66 36.29 11.11
C ALA A 348 -22.22 36.06 10.62
N ILE A 349 -21.68 36.91 9.74
CA ILE A 349 -20.23 36.95 9.44
C ILE A 349 -19.42 37.40 10.68
N LYS A 350 -19.97 38.29 11.51
CA LYS A 350 -19.32 38.74 12.76
C LYS A 350 -19.46 37.68 13.85
N GLU A 351 -20.64 37.10 14.01
CA GLU A 351 -20.88 36.01 14.98
C GLU A 351 -20.11 34.73 14.62
N SER A 352 -20.05 34.35 13.33
CA SER A 352 -19.23 33.23 12.88
C SER A 352 -17.74 33.47 13.09
N LYS A 353 -17.23 34.71 13.00
CA LYS A 353 -15.85 35.04 13.39
C LYS A 353 -15.60 34.85 14.90
N VAL A 354 -16.59 35.14 15.74
CA VAL A 354 -16.53 34.86 17.19
C VAL A 354 -16.64 33.35 17.46
N ALA A 355 -17.54 32.64 16.79
CA ALA A 355 -17.70 31.19 16.90
C ALA A 355 -16.46 30.43 16.39
N MET A 356 -15.81 30.91 15.33
CA MET A 356 -14.54 30.34 14.83
C MET A 356 -13.40 30.57 15.81
N LYS A 357 -13.33 31.73 16.49
CA LYS A 357 -12.38 31.93 17.60
C LYS A 357 -12.66 31.01 18.79
N ALA A 358 -13.93 30.82 19.15
CA ALA A 358 -14.32 29.88 20.21
C ALA A 358 -13.97 28.43 19.84
N ARG A 359 -14.19 28.02 18.58
CA ARG A 359 -13.76 26.70 18.07
C ARG A 359 -12.24 26.54 18.04
N LEU A 360 -11.48 27.58 17.68
CA LEU A 360 -10.02 27.54 17.75
C LEU A 360 -9.55 27.35 19.20
N GLY A 361 -10.09 28.10 20.16
CA GLY A 361 -9.78 27.90 21.58
C GLY A 361 -10.20 26.52 22.12
N ALA A 362 -11.31 25.97 21.65
CA ALA A 362 -11.73 24.60 21.98
C ALA A 362 -10.79 23.53 21.39
N LEU A 363 -10.36 23.70 20.14
CA LEU A 363 -9.39 22.81 19.49
C LEU A 363 -8.00 22.94 20.12
N GLU A 364 -7.57 24.13 20.53
CA GLU A 364 -6.33 24.35 21.28
C GLU A 364 -6.38 23.64 22.65
N ALA A 365 -7.53 23.68 23.33
CA ALA A 365 -7.74 22.92 24.57
C ALA A 365 -7.76 21.40 24.33
N GLU A 366 -8.40 20.93 23.26
CA GLU A 366 -8.43 19.52 22.87
C GLU A 366 -7.02 18.99 22.55
N ILE A 367 -6.24 19.74 21.76
CA ILE A 367 -4.82 19.48 21.49
C ILE A 367 -4.02 19.41 22.79
N ALA A 368 -4.21 20.36 23.72
CA ALA A 368 -3.53 20.32 25.02
C ALA A 368 -3.89 19.08 25.85
N THR A 369 -5.14 18.59 25.78
CA THR A 369 -5.53 17.32 26.43
C THR A 369 -4.91 16.11 25.74
N HIS A 370 -4.82 16.11 24.41
CA HIS A 370 -4.15 15.05 23.65
C HIS A 370 -2.64 15.02 23.89
N ASP A 371 -1.97 16.16 24.02
CA ASP A 371 -0.56 16.23 24.41
C ASP A 371 -0.35 15.67 25.82
N ALA A 372 -1.26 15.93 26.75
CA ALA A 372 -1.21 15.35 28.10
C ALA A 372 -1.41 13.82 28.09
N THR A 373 -2.36 13.29 27.30
CA THR A 373 -2.54 11.82 27.19
C THR A 373 -1.36 11.16 26.48
N ILE A 374 -0.82 11.76 25.42
CA ILE A 374 0.41 11.30 24.75
C ILE A 374 1.60 11.27 25.71
N GLN A 375 1.74 12.26 26.59
CA GLN A 375 2.77 12.27 27.63
C GLN A 375 2.55 11.15 28.66
N SER A 376 1.30 10.92 29.12
CA SER A 376 1.00 9.82 30.04
C SER A 376 1.28 8.44 29.43
N LEU A 377 0.85 8.19 28.19
CA LEU A 377 1.09 6.93 27.48
C LEU A 377 2.58 6.71 27.21
N ARG A 378 3.35 7.77 26.89
CA ARG A 378 4.82 7.68 26.78
C ARG A 378 5.47 7.32 28.11
N ALA A 379 5.00 7.86 29.23
CA ALA A 379 5.48 7.51 30.56
C ALA A 379 5.12 6.05 30.94
N GLU A 380 3.92 5.58 30.59
CA GLU A 380 3.49 4.20 30.78
C GLU A 380 4.30 3.20 29.94
N VAL A 381 4.56 3.50 28.67
CA VAL A 381 5.43 2.69 27.79
C VAL A 381 6.86 2.67 28.31
N ALA A 382 7.38 3.79 28.81
CA ALA A 382 8.70 3.84 29.45
C ALA A 382 8.75 2.97 30.72
N ALA A 383 7.72 3.04 31.57
CA ALA A 383 7.61 2.21 32.77
C ALA A 383 7.43 0.71 32.45
N ALA A 384 6.69 0.37 31.39
CA ALA A 384 6.54 -1.00 30.90
C ALA A 384 7.88 -1.55 30.39
N ASN A 385 8.61 -0.76 29.58
CA ASN A 385 9.95 -1.12 29.11
C ASN A 385 10.94 -1.30 30.28
N GLU A 386 10.85 -0.48 31.33
CA GLU A 386 11.66 -0.67 32.53
C GLU A 386 11.31 -1.96 33.30
N ARG A 387 10.02 -2.28 33.44
CA ARG A 387 9.57 -3.56 34.03
C ARG A 387 10.08 -4.76 33.23
N LEU A 388 9.98 -4.71 31.90
CA LEU A 388 10.52 -5.75 31.01
C LEU A 388 12.05 -5.87 31.11
N ALA A 389 12.76 -4.74 31.18
CA ALA A 389 14.22 -4.74 31.36
C ALA A 389 14.63 -5.35 32.71
N ARG A 390 13.90 -5.06 33.79
CA ARG A 390 14.10 -5.66 35.13
C ARG A 390 13.77 -7.15 35.13
N GLN A 391 12.69 -7.59 34.49
CA GLN A 391 12.37 -9.01 34.31
C GLN A 391 13.43 -9.73 33.49
N ALA A 392 13.89 -9.14 32.38
CA ALA A 392 14.96 -9.71 31.56
C ALA A 392 16.31 -9.77 32.30
N ALA A 393 16.61 -8.82 33.19
CA ALA A 393 17.76 -8.90 34.08
C ALA A 393 17.61 -10.04 35.10
N HIS A 394 16.44 -10.13 35.76
CA HIS A 394 16.13 -11.22 36.70
C HIS A 394 16.28 -12.60 36.05
N TYR A 395 15.66 -12.82 34.88
CA TYR A 395 15.80 -14.08 34.15
C TYR A 395 17.24 -14.35 33.70
N ARG A 396 18.04 -13.33 33.33
CA ARG A 396 19.47 -13.52 33.03
C ARG A 396 20.28 -13.93 34.25
N ASP A 397 19.97 -13.37 35.42
CA ASP A 397 20.67 -13.71 36.67
C ASP A 397 20.20 -15.06 37.23
N GLU A 398 18.95 -15.45 37.04
CA GLU A 398 18.47 -16.83 37.23
C GLU A 398 19.14 -17.81 36.27
N LEU A 399 19.25 -17.48 34.98
CA LEU A 399 19.97 -18.30 33.99
C LEU A 399 21.46 -18.40 34.31
N ARG A 400 22.10 -17.36 34.86
CA ARG A 400 23.46 -17.43 35.40
C ARG A 400 23.55 -18.32 36.64
N ARG A 401 22.58 -18.21 37.55
CA ARG A 401 22.52 -19.02 38.79
C ARG A 401 22.27 -20.50 38.51
N LEU A 402 21.48 -20.82 37.47
CA LEU A 402 21.23 -22.19 37.01
C LEU A 402 22.38 -22.69 36.11
N GLY A 403 22.94 -21.83 35.26
CA GLY A 403 24.11 -22.12 34.42
C GLY A 403 25.43 -22.29 35.20
N ALA A 404 25.51 -21.78 36.44
CA ALA A 404 26.61 -22.03 37.36
C ALA A 404 26.75 -23.52 37.76
N GLY A 405 25.83 -24.39 37.34
CA GLY A 405 25.96 -25.84 37.47
C GLY A 405 26.94 -26.49 36.49
N THR A 406 27.48 -25.77 35.49
CA THR A 406 28.44 -26.33 34.52
C THR A 406 29.70 -25.48 34.39
N LEU A 407 30.80 -26.05 34.91
CA LEU A 407 32.20 -25.57 34.98
C LEU A 407 32.54 -24.48 36.02
N PRO A 408 33.47 -24.75 36.94
CA PRO A 408 34.05 -23.75 37.83
C PRO A 408 35.38 -23.20 37.28
N THR A 409 35.51 -21.87 37.22
CA THR A 409 36.82 -21.22 37.11
C THR A 409 36.89 -19.98 38.00
N THR A 410 37.70 -20.10 39.06
CA THR A 410 38.52 -19.04 39.68
C THR A 410 37.87 -17.69 39.99
N ALA A 411 37.64 -17.46 41.29
CA ALA A 411 37.37 -16.14 41.82
C ALA A 411 38.62 -15.24 41.75
N GLU A 412 38.42 -13.98 41.35
CA GLU A 412 39.24 -12.86 41.81
C GLU A 412 38.31 -11.82 42.47
N THR A 413 38.22 -11.87 43.79
CA THR A 413 37.68 -10.78 44.60
C THR A 413 38.75 -9.70 44.75
N ARG A 414 38.47 -8.48 44.27
CA ARG A 414 39.21 -7.28 44.66
C ARG A 414 38.25 -6.20 45.12
N ASP A 415 38.40 -5.83 46.39
CA ASP A 415 37.66 -4.75 47.03
C ASP A 415 37.90 -3.39 46.36
N ALA A 416 36.82 -2.62 46.25
CA ALA A 416 36.86 -1.18 46.02
C ALA A 416 35.68 -0.51 46.74
N SER A 417 35.61 -0.68 48.06
CA SER A 417 34.62 -0.03 48.93
C SER A 417 34.96 1.45 49.14
N THR A 418 34.52 2.33 48.23
CA THR A 418 34.53 3.79 48.44
C THR A 418 33.29 4.45 47.85
N SER A 419 32.73 5.43 48.57
CA SER A 419 31.54 6.23 48.22
C SER A 419 30.22 5.46 48.05
N ALA A 420 29.66 5.03 49.19
CA ALA A 420 28.22 4.81 49.33
C ALA A 420 27.47 6.16 49.32
N GLU A 421 27.41 6.78 48.14
CA GLU A 421 26.48 7.88 47.86
C GLU A 421 25.94 7.67 46.44
N GLU A 422 25.03 6.70 46.32
CA GLU A 422 24.30 6.42 45.08
C GLU A 422 23.48 7.65 44.69
N ARG A 423 24.09 8.51 43.87
CA ARG A 423 23.37 9.42 42.99
C ARG A 423 22.54 8.55 42.05
N ARG A 424 21.32 8.23 42.49
CA ARG A 424 20.27 7.64 41.66
C ARG A 424 20.28 8.40 40.34
N ARG A 425 20.77 7.75 39.27
CA ARG A 425 20.75 8.36 37.94
C ARG A 425 19.27 8.56 37.63
N PRO A 426 18.79 9.79 37.40
CA PRO A 426 17.37 10.03 37.18
C PRO A 426 16.92 9.15 36.02
N SER A 427 15.78 8.48 36.21
CA SER A 427 15.32 7.48 35.25
C SER A 427 15.08 8.13 33.89
N LEU A 428 15.05 7.34 32.81
CA LEU A 428 14.80 7.89 31.48
C LEU A 428 13.41 8.57 31.41
N ALA A 429 12.43 8.10 32.18
CA ALA A 429 11.14 8.75 32.36
C ALA A 429 11.27 10.13 33.07
N GLU A 430 12.06 10.20 34.14
CA GLU A 430 12.29 11.44 34.90
C GLU A 430 13.05 12.50 34.09
N ARG A 431 13.94 12.08 33.17
CA ARG A 431 14.61 12.98 32.21
C ARG A 431 13.73 13.44 31.05
N MET A 432 12.72 12.66 30.65
CA MET A 432 11.82 12.97 29.53
C MET A 432 10.55 13.71 29.94
N GLY A 433 10.14 13.63 31.22
CA GLY A 433 9.01 14.38 31.78
C GLY A 433 9.35 15.78 32.29
N ALA A 434 10.63 16.16 32.35
CA ALA A 434 11.04 17.49 32.75
C ALA A 434 10.78 18.51 31.62
N PRO A 435 10.11 19.65 31.86
CA PRO A 435 9.92 20.68 30.85
C PRO A 435 11.29 21.20 30.40
N VAL A 436 11.52 21.20 29.08
CA VAL A 436 12.79 21.62 28.48
C VAL A 436 13.06 23.08 28.84
N ARG A 437 13.96 23.32 29.81
CA ARG A 437 14.49 24.65 30.07
C ARG A 437 15.22 25.13 28.81
N PRO A 438 14.94 26.34 28.29
CA PRO A 438 15.67 26.87 27.14
C PRO A 438 17.15 26.99 27.51
N ALA A 439 18.00 26.25 26.79
CA ALA A 439 19.42 26.21 27.08
C ALA A 439 20.07 27.57 26.75
N LEU A 440 20.45 28.32 27.78
CA LEU A 440 21.39 29.42 27.66
C LEU A 440 22.70 28.87 27.09
N LYS A 441 23.03 29.24 25.85
CA LYS A 441 24.31 28.92 25.22
C LYS A 441 25.45 29.59 26.00
N SER A 442 26.11 28.83 26.88
CA SER A 442 27.44 29.19 27.35
C SER A 442 28.41 29.11 26.16
N VAL A 443 28.97 30.25 25.76
CA VAL A 443 30.01 30.31 24.72
C VAL A 443 31.27 29.63 25.25
N SER A 444 31.63 28.48 24.67
CA SER A 444 32.95 27.84 24.85
C SER A 444 33.72 27.91 23.54
N THR A 445 34.52 28.97 23.40
CA THR A 445 35.38 29.20 22.23
C THR A 445 36.61 28.30 22.28
N SER A 446 36.64 27.23 21.48
CA SER A 446 37.82 26.70 20.77
C SER A 446 37.55 25.32 20.17
N GLY A 447 38.25 24.98 19.07
CA GLY A 447 38.50 23.59 18.69
C GLY A 447 38.00 23.10 17.32
N ASN A 448 37.13 23.83 16.60
CA ASN A 448 36.50 23.29 15.38
C ASN A 448 36.86 23.97 14.04
N GLU A 449 37.69 25.02 14.04
CA GLU A 449 38.15 25.68 12.81
C GLU A 449 39.25 24.90 12.07
N SER A 450 40.06 24.11 12.79
CA SER A 450 41.16 23.36 12.18
C SER A 450 40.65 22.25 11.25
N ARG A 451 39.57 21.56 11.62
CA ARG A 451 39.00 20.44 10.83
C ARG A 451 38.31 20.93 9.55
N THR A 452 37.62 22.07 9.59
CA THR A 452 36.98 22.65 8.41
C THR A 452 38.01 23.24 7.44
N ALA A 453 39.09 23.85 7.95
CA ALA A 453 40.22 24.32 7.13
C ALA A 453 40.93 23.17 6.39
N SER A 454 41.16 22.02 7.05
CA SER A 454 41.73 20.83 6.39
C SER A 454 40.85 20.31 5.25
N TYR A 455 39.53 20.27 5.46
CA TYR A 455 38.58 19.75 4.48
C TYR A 455 38.45 20.66 3.25
N LEU A 456 38.43 21.99 3.45
CA LEU A 456 38.42 22.95 2.35
C LEU A 456 39.74 22.96 1.55
N LYS A 457 40.88 22.74 2.22
CA LYS A 457 42.19 22.67 1.55
C LYS A 457 42.39 21.40 0.71
N ALA A 458 41.69 20.31 1.03
CA ALA A 458 41.65 19.10 0.20
C ALA A 458 40.70 19.23 -1.01
N LEU A 459 39.71 20.13 -0.95
CA LEU A 459 38.72 20.32 -2.02
C LEU A 459 39.15 21.39 -3.04
N SER A 460 39.99 22.34 -2.65
CA SER A 460 40.58 23.33 -3.56
C SER A 460 41.76 22.72 -4.34
N GLY A 461 41.45 21.91 -5.35
CA GLY A 461 42.44 21.36 -6.27
C GLY A 461 43.28 22.46 -6.92
N ARG A 462 44.54 22.57 -6.52
CA ARG A 462 45.53 23.45 -7.14
C ARG A 462 46.88 22.76 -7.13
N ASP A 463 47.12 21.96 -8.17
CA ASP A 463 48.44 21.43 -8.48
C ASP A 463 49.41 22.60 -8.71
N ALA A 464 50.42 22.70 -7.85
CA ALA A 464 51.50 23.66 -8.02
C ALA A 464 52.81 23.12 -7.43
N ALA A 465 53.74 22.88 -8.36
CA ALA A 465 55.20 22.85 -8.20
C ALA A 465 55.88 21.54 -7.78
N ALA A 466 56.23 20.75 -8.80
CA ALA A 466 57.62 20.33 -8.96
C ALA A 466 58.22 21.10 -10.16
N ALA A 467 59.34 21.77 -9.96
CA ALA A 467 60.19 22.35 -11.01
C ALA A 467 61.42 21.42 -11.21
N PRO A 468 62.13 21.46 -12.36
CA PRO A 468 63.08 22.56 -12.60
C PRO A 468 63.27 23.00 -14.08
N ALA A 469 63.91 24.17 -14.27
CA ALA A 469 64.73 24.65 -15.42
C ALA A 469 64.17 24.51 -16.88
N ASP A 470 64.23 25.48 -17.78
CA ASP A 470 65.35 26.38 -18.12
C ASP A 470 64.94 27.39 -19.24
N ASN A 471 65.73 28.46 -19.41
CA ASN A 471 65.89 29.34 -20.60
C ASN A 471 64.69 29.92 -21.42
N GLY A 472 64.56 31.27 -21.38
CA GLY A 472 64.84 32.10 -22.58
C GLY A 472 63.73 32.87 -23.33
N HIS A 473 64.03 34.15 -23.67
CA HIS A 473 63.45 35.01 -24.74
C HIS A 473 61.97 35.49 -24.62
N THR A 474 61.72 36.76 -24.24
CA THR A 474 61.63 38.01 -25.07
C THR A 474 60.44 38.13 -26.04
N ALA A 475 59.52 39.05 -25.77
CA ALA A 475 58.95 40.01 -26.74
C ALA A 475 58.10 41.10 -26.04
N THR A 476 58.02 42.27 -26.65
CA THR A 476 57.38 43.53 -26.18
C THR A 476 56.25 43.97 -27.13
N VAL A 477 55.69 45.20 -26.94
CA VAL A 477 54.85 45.99 -27.91
C VAL A 477 53.36 45.59 -27.88
N ASP A 478 52.41 46.34 -27.28
CA ASP A 478 51.82 47.69 -27.57
C ASP A 478 50.46 47.54 -28.32
N VAL A 479 49.50 48.49 -28.48
CA VAL A 479 49.01 49.74 -27.82
C VAL A 479 47.65 50.08 -28.50
N ALA A 480 46.72 50.78 -27.81
CA ALA A 480 45.58 51.55 -28.39
C ALA A 480 44.48 50.79 -29.18
N GLU A 481 43.31 51.37 -29.53
CA GLU A 481 42.39 52.38 -28.93
C GLU A 481 41.12 52.43 -29.84
N ALA A 482 40.05 53.08 -29.38
CA ALA A 482 38.94 53.72 -30.15
C ALA A 482 37.50 53.17 -29.99
N VAL A 483 36.65 54.11 -29.61
CA VAL A 483 35.16 54.19 -29.52
C VAL A 483 34.83 55.49 -30.31
N PRO A 484 33.72 55.69 -31.08
CA PRO A 484 32.30 55.56 -30.69
C PRO A 484 31.41 54.99 -31.84
N ASP A 485 30.07 55.15 -31.98
CA ASP A 485 29.02 55.89 -31.23
C ASP A 485 27.61 55.25 -31.44
N ALA A 486 26.56 55.89 -30.92
CA ALA A 486 25.14 55.65 -31.21
C ALA A 486 24.52 56.85 -32.02
N PRO A 487 23.27 56.80 -32.57
CA PRO A 487 22.05 56.90 -31.72
C PRO A 487 20.72 56.25 -32.21
N GLN A 488 19.85 56.03 -31.23
CA GLN A 488 18.35 56.06 -31.13
C GLN A 488 17.42 56.33 -32.34
N ILE A 489 16.17 55.79 -32.28
CA ILE A 489 14.89 56.58 -32.26
C ILE A 489 13.61 55.72 -31.97
N ALA A 490 12.62 56.37 -31.31
CA ALA A 490 11.19 56.08 -31.00
C ALA A 490 10.44 54.95 -31.78
N GLN A 491 9.62 54.09 -31.14
CA GLN A 491 8.30 54.27 -30.48
C GLN A 491 7.08 54.60 -31.37
N LYS A 492 6.09 53.68 -31.40
CA LYS A 492 4.60 53.80 -31.37
C LYS A 492 3.99 52.51 -31.98
N SER A 493 3.23 51.65 -31.31
CA SER A 493 2.00 51.75 -30.48
C SER A 493 0.68 51.77 -31.27
N ALA A 494 -0.15 50.75 -30.96
CA ALA A 494 -1.62 50.77 -30.94
C ALA A 494 -2.46 50.53 -32.22
N ALA A 495 -3.04 49.31 -32.26
CA ALA A 495 -4.48 49.05 -32.12
C ALA A 495 -5.41 48.85 -33.34
N ALA A 496 -6.36 47.91 -33.12
CA ALA A 496 -7.65 47.69 -33.81
C ALA A 496 -7.62 47.20 -35.28
N ALA A 497 -8.62 46.46 -35.79
CA ALA A 497 -9.62 45.54 -35.17
C ALA A 497 -10.34 44.76 -36.30
N SER A 498 -11.03 43.66 -35.94
CA SER A 498 -12.25 43.11 -36.57
C SER A 498 -12.35 42.86 -38.10
N ALA A 499 -12.44 41.58 -38.49
CA ALA A 499 -13.40 40.99 -39.45
C ALA A 499 -13.14 39.47 -39.48
N GLU A 500 -13.93 38.62 -38.83
CA GLU A 500 -15.23 38.05 -39.26
C GLU A 500 -15.25 37.21 -40.56
N SER A 501 -15.73 35.97 -40.36
CA SER A 501 -16.51 35.12 -41.27
C SER A 501 -15.82 34.12 -42.22
N ARG A 502 -15.99 32.85 -41.83
CA ARG A 502 -16.65 31.74 -42.57
C ARG A 502 -15.92 30.95 -43.67
N ASP A 503 -15.97 29.64 -43.41
CA ASP A 503 -16.40 28.54 -44.28
C ASP A 503 -15.41 27.77 -45.17
N ALA A 504 -15.93 26.59 -45.56
CA ALA A 504 -15.40 25.61 -46.51
C ALA A 504 -14.28 24.66 -46.03
N ALA A 505 -14.75 23.51 -45.57
CA ALA A 505 -14.04 22.24 -45.56
C ALA A 505 -13.37 21.87 -46.90
N ALA A 506 -12.22 21.20 -46.84
CA ALA A 506 -11.88 20.08 -47.73
C ALA A 506 -10.74 19.24 -47.11
N ALA A 507 -10.75 17.94 -47.39
CA ALA A 507 -9.73 17.01 -46.90
C ALA A 507 -8.49 16.97 -47.80
N SER A 508 -7.32 16.70 -47.21
CA SER A 508 -6.25 15.96 -47.87
C SER A 508 -5.43 15.17 -46.85
N ALA A 509 -5.14 13.91 -47.17
CA ALA A 509 -4.31 13.03 -46.35
C ALA A 509 -2.83 13.16 -46.77
N GLY A 510 -1.91 13.10 -45.81
CA GLY A 510 -0.47 13.18 -46.05
C GLY A 510 0.34 12.27 -45.11
N GLU A 511 0.86 11.19 -45.70
CA GLU A 511 2.04 10.36 -45.35
C GLU A 511 2.48 10.08 -43.89
N PRO A 512 2.73 8.80 -43.55
CA PRO A 512 3.54 8.39 -42.40
C PRO A 512 4.97 7.94 -42.79
N ALA A 513 5.99 8.39 -42.06
CA ALA A 513 7.37 7.89 -42.13
C ALA A 513 8.06 7.93 -40.74
N PRO A 514 9.17 7.22 -40.50
CA PRO A 514 9.18 5.76 -40.41
C PRO A 514 9.70 5.25 -39.04
N ARG A 515 9.28 4.05 -38.63
CA ARG A 515 9.72 3.41 -37.37
C ARG A 515 11.18 2.94 -37.47
N ARG A 516 12.07 3.48 -36.62
CA ARG A 516 13.44 2.95 -36.42
C ARG A 516 13.37 1.57 -35.73
N ARG A 517 14.13 0.60 -36.24
CA ARG A 517 14.26 -0.74 -35.65
C ARG A 517 15.15 -0.69 -34.41
N VAL A 518 14.66 -1.22 -33.29
CA VAL A 518 15.46 -1.42 -32.05
C VAL A 518 16.41 -2.62 -32.26
N GLY A 519 17.64 -2.48 -31.77
CA GLY A 519 18.72 -3.45 -31.99
C GLY A 519 18.58 -4.74 -31.18
N LEU A 520 19.33 -5.76 -31.60
CA LEU A 520 19.29 -7.13 -31.04
C LEU A 520 19.64 -7.20 -29.53
N ILE A 521 20.34 -6.18 -29.01
CA ILE A 521 20.92 -6.14 -27.66
C ILE A 521 19.84 -6.04 -26.56
N ASP A 522 18.77 -5.27 -26.79
CA ASP A 522 17.65 -5.14 -25.82
C ASP A 522 16.82 -6.43 -25.65
N ARG A 523 16.89 -7.35 -26.61
CA ARG A 523 16.22 -8.66 -26.51
C ARG A 523 16.97 -9.68 -25.65
N ILE A 524 18.27 -9.45 -25.41
CA ILE A 524 19.10 -10.39 -24.64
C ILE A 524 19.10 -10.02 -23.15
N SER A 525 19.01 -8.72 -22.80
CA SER A 525 18.92 -8.27 -21.40
C SER A 525 17.56 -8.56 -20.74
N SER A 526 16.49 -8.66 -21.54
CA SER A 526 15.12 -8.91 -21.05
C SER A 526 14.79 -10.37 -20.79
N ALA A 527 15.59 -11.32 -21.29
CA ALA A 527 15.34 -12.76 -21.17
C ALA A 527 15.94 -13.41 -19.90
N SER A 528 16.85 -12.75 -19.18
CA SER A 528 17.61 -13.36 -18.08
C SER A 528 17.01 -13.21 -16.68
N LYS A 529 15.78 -12.70 -16.56
CA LYS A 529 15.17 -12.31 -15.26
C LYS A 529 13.98 -13.14 -14.79
N HIS A 530 13.74 -14.31 -15.38
CA HIS A 530 12.68 -15.26 -15.01
C HIS A 530 13.17 -16.71 -14.94
N THR A 531 14.14 -17.00 -14.05
CA THR A 531 14.36 -18.35 -13.46
C THR A 531 15.13 -18.26 -12.14
N SER A 532 14.42 -18.08 -11.02
CA SER A 532 14.79 -18.51 -9.64
C SER A 532 13.58 -18.31 -8.72
#